data_AF-A0A9J8BYY9-F1
#
_entry.id   AF-A0A9J8BYY9-F1
#
_cell.length_a   1.000
_cell.length_b   1.000
_cell.length_c   1.000
_cell.angle_alpha   90.00
_cell.angle_beta   90.00
_cell.angle_gamma   90.00
#
_symmetry.space_group_name_H-M   'P 1'
#
loop_
_entity.id
_entity.type
_entity.pdbx_description
1 polymer ?
#
loop_
_entity_poly.entity_id
_entity_poly.type
_entity_poly.pdbx_seq_one_letter_code
_entity_poly.pdbx_strand_id
1 'polypeptide(L)'
;SQMVECLSSFTLSPGKCGDLLGQVSMSFLMFLYIYCSGEGGWSEWGKWQLCSVTCGDGIRKRRRTCSEPIPLCGGSCSGAEEEITPCSTEIICPTHGGWSSWGSWGPCPVTCLYEGHSPQKELRKRTCTNPTPSTVPRGNLCEGSETDSRPCSGLPFCPADGNWGTWAGHTPCSVTCGVGQQTQRRICDSPKPAHGGKQCRGEEQQTGICIIPVNCPLNGMWTEWGKWSECKPPSTRNIRCRNREGKRKRERDCVDRKYNGDFCDGAFVQHGNCYDIEGCEMKGVLSEWSEWSYCKPDCGPNSAQIREIKCVADISSYSSQDHTIFAGNPRVKCDGLEAQTQRRPCKNVPVCMDKVVMLCSELTYIHFY
;
A
#
# COMPACT_ATOMS: atom_id res chain seq x y z
N SER A 1 113.48 41.92 -15.77
CA SER A 1 113.12 40.67 -16.43
C SER A 1 112.06 39.97 -15.59
N GLN A 2 110.80 40.04 -16.01
CA GLN A 2 109.74 39.23 -15.42
C GLN A 2 109.48 38.05 -16.36
N MET A 3 109.72 36.83 -15.86
CA MET A 3 109.42 35.58 -16.57
C MET A 3 107.98 35.19 -16.24
N VAL A 4 107.19 34.78 -17.23
CA VAL A 4 105.79 34.36 -17.04
C VAL A 4 105.65 32.91 -17.53
N GLU A 5 105.05 32.06 -16.71
CA GLU A 5 104.85 30.63 -16.96
C GLU A 5 103.62 30.39 -17.85
N CYS A 6 103.75 29.55 -18.88
CA CYS A 6 102.64 29.11 -19.73
C CYS A 6 102.11 27.73 -19.30
N LEU A 7 100.79 27.62 -19.16
CA LEU A 7 100.04 26.39 -18.83
C LEU A 7 99.13 26.02 -20.01
N SER A 8 99.01 24.73 -20.37
CA SER A 8 98.23 24.29 -21.54
C SER A 8 96.75 24.00 -21.29
N SER A 9 96.28 24.00 -20.04
CA SER A 9 94.86 23.76 -19.77
C SER A 9 94.35 24.40 -18.47
N PHE A 10 93.12 24.91 -18.53
CA PHE A 10 92.40 25.52 -17.40
C PHE A 10 90.97 24.99 -17.36
N THR A 11 90.52 24.48 -16.21
CA THR A 11 89.14 24.00 -15.99
C THR A 11 88.39 24.90 -15.01
N LEU A 12 87.25 25.44 -15.47
CA LEU A 12 86.36 26.31 -14.69
C LEU A 12 85.55 25.48 -13.68
N SER A 13 86.08 25.42 -12.45
CA SER A 13 85.55 24.76 -11.24
C SER A 13 85.96 23.28 -11.07
N PRO A 14 86.80 22.92 -10.06
CA PRO A 14 87.18 23.67 -8.86
C PRO A 14 88.52 24.44 -8.97
N GLY A 15 88.91 24.90 -10.16
CA GLY A 15 90.05 25.81 -10.34
C GLY A 15 91.41 25.16 -10.13
N LYS A 16 91.77 24.19 -10.97
CA LYS A 16 93.12 23.61 -11.03
C LYS A 16 93.67 23.67 -12.47
N CYS A 17 94.88 24.20 -12.61
CA CYS A 17 95.65 24.23 -13.86
C CYS A 17 96.51 22.96 -13.99
N GLY A 18 96.61 22.40 -15.19
CA GLY A 18 97.43 21.22 -15.49
C GLY A 18 98.34 21.45 -16.70
N ASP A 19 99.57 20.93 -16.57
CA ASP A 19 100.67 20.85 -17.55
C ASP A 19 101.43 22.16 -17.87
N LEU A 20 102.68 22.21 -17.39
CA LEU A 20 103.63 23.33 -17.49
C LEU A 20 104.47 23.17 -18.76
N LEU A 21 104.37 24.10 -19.72
CA LEU A 21 105.08 24.02 -21.01
C LEU A 21 106.37 24.88 -21.11
N GLY A 22 106.87 25.38 -19.98
CA GLY A 22 108.18 26.05 -19.90
C GLY A 22 108.16 27.56 -20.16
N GLN A 23 109.31 28.21 -19.93
CA GLN A 23 109.50 29.68 -19.88
C GLN A 23 110.29 30.19 -21.10
N VAL A 24 109.87 31.30 -21.72
CA VAL A 24 110.56 31.90 -22.89
C VAL A 24 110.71 33.43 -22.75
N SER A 25 111.89 33.93 -23.11
CA SER A 25 112.38 35.31 -22.95
C SER A 25 112.05 36.22 -24.15
N MET A 26 111.68 37.47 -23.83
CA MET A 26 111.27 38.55 -24.74
C MET A 26 112.46 39.22 -25.44
N SER A 27 112.84 38.75 -26.63
CA SER A 27 113.54 39.57 -27.64
C SER A 27 113.69 38.84 -28.99
N PHE A 28 112.65 38.80 -29.82
CA PHE A 28 112.83 38.86 -31.28
C PHE A 28 111.57 39.52 -31.88
N LEU A 29 111.79 40.72 -32.39
CA LEU A 29 110.80 41.63 -32.95
C LEU A 29 110.25 41.12 -34.28
N MET A 30 108.93 41.23 -34.39
CA MET A 30 108.23 41.93 -35.48
C MET A 30 108.43 41.42 -36.92
N PHE A 31 107.38 40.88 -37.51
CA PHE A 31 106.58 41.57 -38.54
C PHE A 31 105.62 40.55 -39.16
N LEU A 32 104.35 40.57 -38.73
CA LEU A 32 103.24 40.47 -39.66
C LEU A 32 101.99 40.97 -38.94
N TYR A 33 101.61 42.21 -39.26
CA TYR A 33 100.24 42.67 -39.15
C TYR A 33 99.35 41.62 -39.83
N ILE A 34 98.60 40.83 -39.07
CA ILE A 34 97.37 40.23 -39.57
C ILE A 34 96.26 41.00 -38.87
N TYR A 35 95.74 42.00 -39.59
CA TYR A 35 94.42 42.55 -39.31
C TYR A 35 93.44 41.37 -39.22
N CYS A 36 92.98 41.01 -38.02
CA CYS A 36 91.85 40.10 -37.87
C CYS A 36 90.60 40.95 -37.67
N SER A 37 90.07 41.46 -38.78
CA SER A 37 88.77 42.12 -38.85
C SER A 37 88.03 41.44 -39.99
N GLY A 38 87.38 40.32 -39.67
CA GLY A 38 86.61 39.54 -40.63
C GLY A 38 85.35 39.05 -39.95
N GLU A 39 84.28 39.84 -40.04
CA GLU A 39 82.94 39.36 -39.70
C GLU A 39 82.60 38.17 -40.62
N GLY A 40 82.05 37.10 -40.04
CA GLY A 40 81.54 35.97 -40.83
C GLY A 40 80.43 36.45 -41.76
N GLY A 41 80.43 35.97 -43.00
CA GLY A 41 79.43 36.37 -43.99
C GLY A 41 78.33 35.32 -44.14
N TRP A 42 77.10 35.80 -44.23
CA TRP A 42 75.97 34.97 -44.56
C TRP A 42 76.05 34.49 -46.01
N SER A 43 75.78 33.20 -46.25
CA SER A 43 75.51 32.70 -47.59
C SER A 43 74.31 33.44 -48.21
N GLU A 44 74.17 33.32 -49.53
CA GLU A 44 72.91 33.64 -50.19
C GLU A 44 71.74 32.94 -49.50
N TRP A 45 70.59 33.62 -49.49
CA TRP A 45 69.38 33.06 -48.90
C TRP A 45 68.94 31.80 -49.66
N GLY A 46 68.64 30.73 -48.91
CA GLY A 46 67.97 29.56 -49.47
C GLY A 46 66.62 29.92 -50.09
N LYS A 47 66.11 29.04 -50.96
CA LYS A 47 64.77 29.18 -51.53
C LYS A 47 63.72 29.22 -50.40
N TRP A 48 62.67 30.01 -50.60
CA TRP A 48 61.51 30.00 -49.71
C TRP A 48 60.92 28.59 -49.63
N GLN A 49 60.67 28.13 -48.41
CA GLN A 49 59.86 26.93 -48.17
C GLN A 49 58.41 27.19 -48.58
N LEU A 50 57.64 26.11 -48.75
CA LEU A 50 56.20 26.17 -48.96
C LEU A 50 55.52 26.93 -47.79
N CYS A 51 54.37 27.53 -48.08
CA CYS A 51 53.57 28.18 -47.05
C CYS A 51 53.19 27.17 -45.97
N SER A 52 53.16 27.58 -44.70
CA SER A 52 52.86 26.70 -43.55
C SER A 52 51.45 26.11 -43.58
N VAL A 53 50.59 26.65 -44.44
CA VAL A 53 49.20 26.25 -44.64
C VAL A 53 48.95 26.01 -46.12
N THR A 54 47.97 25.16 -46.42
CA THR A 54 47.51 24.87 -47.78
C THR A 54 46.32 25.75 -48.21
N CYS A 55 45.75 26.53 -47.30
CA CYS A 55 44.66 27.47 -47.53
C CYS A 55 44.79 28.68 -46.59
N GLY A 56 44.21 29.81 -46.96
CA GLY A 56 44.22 31.05 -46.20
C GLY A 56 45.60 31.70 -46.12
N ASP A 57 45.80 32.43 -45.02
CA ASP A 57 47.04 33.15 -44.72
C ASP A 57 47.89 32.33 -43.74
N GLY A 58 49.19 32.28 -44.01
CA GLY A 58 50.17 31.61 -43.17
C GLY A 58 51.53 32.27 -43.26
N ILE A 59 52.57 31.50 -42.95
CA ILE A 59 53.96 31.98 -42.98
C ILE A 59 54.82 31.07 -43.83
N ARG A 60 55.81 31.64 -44.51
CA ARG A 60 56.87 30.89 -45.19
C ARG A 60 58.22 31.27 -44.60
N LYS A 61 59.13 30.32 -44.62
CA LYS A 61 60.45 30.45 -44.01
C LYS A 61 61.54 30.24 -45.05
N ARG A 62 62.64 30.98 -44.93
CA ARG A 62 63.89 30.68 -45.63
C ARG A 62 65.05 30.80 -44.66
N ARG A 63 66.11 30.03 -44.93
CA ARG A 63 67.29 29.93 -44.08
C ARG A 63 68.53 30.25 -44.90
N ARG A 64 69.53 30.83 -44.24
CA ARG A 64 70.88 31.04 -44.76
C ARG A 64 71.89 30.51 -43.76
N THR A 65 73.07 30.13 -44.22
CA THR A 65 74.12 29.58 -43.35
C THR A 65 75.30 30.55 -43.28
N CYS A 66 75.93 30.65 -42.12
CA CYS A 66 77.08 31.52 -41.91
C CYS A 66 78.33 30.86 -42.49
N SER A 67 78.54 30.99 -43.80
CA SER A 67 79.56 30.22 -44.53
C SER A 67 80.33 30.98 -45.61
N GLU A 68 80.01 32.24 -45.92
CA GLU A 68 80.62 32.98 -47.03
C GLU A 68 81.00 34.42 -46.62
N PRO A 69 82.18 34.64 -46.01
CA PRO A 69 83.20 33.66 -45.62
C PRO A 69 82.91 33.00 -44.26
N ILE A 70 83.37 31.76 -44.09
CA ILE A 70 83.30 31.03 -42.81
C ILE A 70 84.08 31.84 -41.75
N PRO A 71 83.48 32.22 -40.60
CA PRO A 71 84.16 33.00 -39.59
C PRO A 71 85.34 32.22 -38.98
N LEU A 72 86.52 32.83 -39.01
CA LEU A 72 87.71 32.32 -38.31
C LEU A 72 87.68 32.76 -36.83
N CYS A 73 88.30 31.96 -35.96
CA CYS A 73 88.47 32.28 -34.53
C CYS A 73 87.17 32.44 -33.70
N GLY A 74 86.08 31.77 -34.08
CA GLY A 74 84.83 31.74 -33.27
C GLY A 74 83.91 32.94 -33.45
N GLY A 75 84.07 33.73 -34.51
CA GLY A 75 83.15 34.82 -34.87
C GLY A 75 81.74 34.34 -35.21
N SER A 76 80.75 35.22 -35.08
CA SER A 76 79.33 34.94 -35.39
C SER A 76 78.83 35.88 -36.49
N CYS A 77 77.91 35.41 -37.34
CA CYS A 77 77.25 36.27 -38.32
C CYS A 77 76.17 37.13 -37.63
N SER A 78 76.13 38.43 -37.94
CA SER A 78 75.14 39.36 -37.39
C SER A 78 73.81 39.31 -38.16
N GLY A 79 72.69 39.14 -37.46
CA GLY A 79 71.34 39.02 -38.03
C GLY A 79 70.72 37.62 -37.86
N ALA A 80 69.47 37.44 -38.27
CA ALA A 80 68.79 36.16 -38.11
C ALA A 80 69.22 35.13 -39.18
N GLU A 81 69.39 33.88 -38.75
CA GLU A 81 69.61 32.70 -39.62
C GLU A 81 68.34 32.32 -40.40
N GLU A 82 67.17 32.60 -39.82
CA GLU A 82 65.86 32.29 -40.37
C GLU A 82 65.05 33.58 -40.58
N GLU A 83 64.47 33.73 -41.76
CA GLU A 83 63.54 34.80 -42.08
C GLU A 83 62.13 34.24 -42.26
N ILE A 84 61.16 34.87 -41.60
CA ILE A 84 59.75 34.49 -41.62
C ILE A 84 58.97 35.63 -42.26
N THR A 85 58.20 35.33 -43.31
CA THR A 85 57.32 36.30 -43.96
C THR A 85 55.90 35.75 -44.12
N PRO A 86 54.87 36.63 -44.07
CA PRO A 86 53.51 36.22 -44.37
C PRO A 86 53.38 35.74 -45.82
N CYS A 87 52.60 34.69 -46.03
CA CYS A 87 52.17 34.21 -47.34
C CYS A 87 50.65 34.07 -47.36
N SER A 88 50.02 34.43 -48.48
CA SER A 88 48.61 34.13 -48.74
C SER A 88 48.53 33.10 -49.86
N THR A 89 47.70 32.08 -49.68
CA THR A 89 47.54 30.98 -50.65
C THR A 89 46.40 31.23 -51.64
N GLU A 90 45.62 32.30 -51.49
CA GLU A 90 44.39 32.62 -52.25
C GLU A 90 43.30 31.53 -52.23
N ILE A 91 43.52 30.42 -51.49
CA ILE A 91 42.58 29.32 -51.32
C ILE A 91 41.78 29.57 -50.04
N ILE A 92 40.44 29.58 -50.11
CA ILE A 92 39.58 29.73 -48.95
C ILE A 92 39.65 28.46 -48.09
N CYS A 93 39.85 28.58 -46.78
CA CYS A 93 39.82 27.42 -45.87
C CYS A 93 38.40 26.97 -45.53
N PRO A 94 38.15 25.65 -45.39
CA PRO A 94 36.86 25.17 -44.92
C PRO A 94 36.62 25.61 -43.47
N THR A 95 35.45 26.18 -43.20
CA THR A 95 34.96 26.39 -41.83
C THR A 95 34.38 25.07 -41.31
N HIS A 96 34.99 24.54 -40.25
CA HIS A 96 34.49 23.38 -39.53
C HIS A 96 33.32 23.77 -38.62
N GLY A 97 32.35 22.87 -38.47
CA GLY A 97 31.20 23.08 -37.62
C GLY A 97 31.56 23.16 -36.14
N GLY A 98 30.96 24.13 -35.44
CA GLY A 98 31.03 24.23 -33.98
C GLY A 98 29.65 24.14 -33.34
N TRP A 99 29.60 23.52 -32.16
CA TRP A 99 28.38 23.37 -31.39
C TRP A 99 27.90 24.71 -30.83
N SER A 100 26.59 24.96 -30.92
CA SER A 100 25.92 25.99 -30.12
C SER A 100 26.03 25.67 -28.63
N SER A 101 25.72 26.65 -27.77
CA SER A 101 25.46 26.35 -26.36
C SER A 101 24.35 25.30 -26.23
N TRP A 102 24.42 24.52 -25.15
CA TRP A 102 23.37 23.58 -24.81
C TRP A 102 22.07 24.31 -24.52
N GLY A 103 20.96 23.82 -25.08
CA GLY A 103 19.63 24.24 -24.68
C GLY A 103 19.34 23.88 -23.20
N SER A 104 18.28 24.48 -22.65
CA SER A 104 17.78 24.10 -21.33
C SER A 104 17.35 22.63 -21.30
N TRP A 105 17.42 22.02 -20.12
CA TRP A 105 16.88 20.68 -19.93
C TRP A 105 15.36 20.69 -20.13
N GLY A 106 14.87 19.73 -20.91
CA GLY A 106 13.43 19.50 -21.07
C GLY A 106 12.80 18.96 -19.80
N PRO A 107 11.46 19.00 -19.67
CA PRO A 107 10.78 18.43 -18.52
C PRO A 107 10.97 16.90 -18.50
N CYS A 108 10.90 16.32 -17.30
CA CYS A 108 10.85 14.87 -17.16
C CYS A 108 9.59 14.32 -17.85
N PRO A 109 9.71 13.21 -18.60
CA PRO A 109 8.57 12.63 -19.31
C PRO A 109 7.53 12.01 -18.37
N VAL A 110 7.90 11.78 -17.10
CA VAL A 110 7.04 11.22 -16.06
C VAL A 110 7.01 12.15 -14.85
N THR A 111 5.91 12.11 -14.11
CA THR A 111 5.71 12.85 -12.86
C THR A 111 6.04 12.02 -11.61
N CYS A 112 6.20 10.70 -11.76
CA CYS A 112 6.51 9.78 -10.67
C CYS A 112 7.32 8.58 -11.15
N LEU A 113 7.95 7.86 -10.22
CA LEU A 113 8.82 6.71 -10.49
C LEU A 113 8.13 5.39 -10.12
N TYR A 114 8.39 4.33 -10.89
CA TYR A 114 8.00 2.96 -10.55
C TYR A 114 9.22 2.20 -10.02
N GLU A 115 9.06 1.46 -8.92
CA GLU A 115 10.13 0.60 -8.41
C GLU A 115 10.55 -0.45 -9.45
N GLY A 116 11.86 -0.73 -9.54
CA GLY A 116 12.42 -1.70 -10.48
C GLY A 116 12.46 -1.26 -11.94
N HIS A 117 11.95 -0.08 -12.29
CA HIS A 117 11.99 0.44 -13.66
C HIS A 117 13.24 1.31 -13.88
N SER A 118 13.74 1.34 -15.13
CA SER A 118 14.89 2.18 -15.47
C SER A 118 14.60 3.66 -15.21
N PRO A 119 15.59 4.42 -14.68
CA PRO A 119 15.41 5.83 -14.39
C PRO A 119 15.11 6.60 -15.68
N GLN A 120 14.02 7.36 -15.66
CA GLN A 120 13.65 8.23 -16.76
C GLN A 120 14.68 9.36 -16.90
N LYS A 121 14.91 9.77 -18.15
CA LYS A 121 15.94 10.75 -18.48
C LYS A 121 15.31 12.00 -19.06
N GLU A 122 15.76 13.16 -18.59
CA GLU A 122 15.52 14.44 -19.25
C GLU A 122 16.57 14.66 -20.33
N LEU A 123 16.15 15.30 -21.42
CA LEU A 123 16.96 15.50 -22.62
C LEU A 123 17.20 16.98 -22.83
N ARG A 124 18.40 17.32 -23.30
CA ARG A 124 18.72 18.64 -23.85
C ARG A 124 19.36 18.48 -25.23
N LYS A 125 19.20 19.50 -26.06
CA LYS A 125 19.71 19.52 -27.43
C LYS A 125 20.62 20.71 -27.68
N ARG A 126 21.55 20.54 -28.60
CA ARG A 126 22.40 21.59 -29.17
C ARG A 126 22.38 21.47 -30.69
N THR A 127 22.77 22.52 -31.39
CA THR A 127 22.78 22.56 -32.86
C THR A 127 24.17 22.92 -33.40
N CYS A 128 24.53 22.38 -34.55
CA CYS A 128 25.84 22.62 -35.17
C CYS A 128 25.85 23.92 -35.97
N THR A 129 25.74 25.05 -35.27
CA THR A 129 25.53 26.37 -35.90
C THR A 129 26.54 27.43 -35.47
N ASN A 130 27.48 27.12 -34.58
CA ASN A 130 28.40 28.09 -33.98
C ASN A 130 29.88 27.66 -34.09
N PRO A 131 30.52 27.79 -35.27
CA PRO A 131 29.96 28.25 -36.55
C PRO A 131 29.31 27.12 -37.36
N THR A 132 28.52 27.47 -38.37
CA THR A 132 27.93 26.48 -39.29
C THR A 132 29.00 25.95 -40.25
N PRO A 133 29.10 24.63 -40.50
CA PRO A 133 30.06 24.08 -41.45
C PRO A 133 29.89 24.66 -42.85
N SER A 134 31.01 25.03 -43.47
CA SER A 134 31.04 25.47 -44.87
C SER A 134 30.68 24.34 -45.85
N THR A 135 30.00 24.68 -46.95
CA THR A 135 29.60 23.72 -48.00
C THR A 135 30.66 23.55 -49.08
N VAL A 136 31.35 24.64 -49.46
CA VAL A 136 32.46 24.64 -50.44
C VAL A 136 33.54 25.65 -50.01
N PRO A 137 34.80 25.21 -49.80
CA PRO A 137 35.22 23.82 -49.59
C PRO A 137 34.50 23.21 -48.38
N ARG A 138 34.23 21.90 -48.42
CA ARG A 138 33.41 21.23 -47.40
C ARG A 138 34.12 21.19 -46.05
N GLY A 139 33.51 21.78 -45.03
CA GLY A 139 33.93 21.66 -43.65
C GLY A 139 33.45 20.37 -42.98
N ASN A 140 34.27 19.87 -42.07
CA ASN A 140 33.86 18.82 -41.13
C ASN A 140 32.62 19.23 -40.32
N LEU A 141 31.72 18.27 -40.10
CA LEU A 141 30.59 18.42 -39.20
C LEU A 141 31.06 18.42 -37.74
N CYS A 142 30.18 18.85 -36.83
CA CYS A 142 30.46 18.83 -35.41
C CYS A 142 30.67 17.39 -34.88
N GLU A 143 31.72 17.20 -34.07
CA GLU A 143 32.03 15.92 -33.46
C GLU A 143 31.25 15.71 -32.15
N GLY A 144 30.67 14.52 -31.97
CA GLY A 144 29.87 14.14 -30.80
C GLY A 144 28.35 14.22 -30.99
N SER A 145 27.59 14.01 -29.91
CA SER A 145 26.12 13.94 -29.97
C SER A 145 25.45 15.33 -29.95
N GLU A 146 24.39 15.50 -30.71
CA GLU A 146 23.48 16.67 -30.65
C GLU A 146 22.56 16.65 -29.42
N THR A 147 22.39 15.48 -28.80
CA THR A 147 21.50 15.25 -27.66
C THR A 147 22.28 14.75 -26.46
N ASP A 148 21.99 15.29 -25.30
CA ASP A 148 22.52 14.86 -24.01
C ASP A 148 21.39 14.47 -23.07
N SER A 149 21.66 13.52 -22.17
CA SER A 149 20.66 12.90 -21.30
C SER A 149 21.17 12.81 -19.87
N ARG A 150 20.33 13.16 -18.91
CA ARG A 150 20.62 12.95 -17.47
C ARG A 150 19.39 12.37 -16.75
N PRO A 151 19.56 11.65 -15.63
CA PRO A 151 18.43 11.09 -14.90
C PRO A 151 17.58 12.18 -14.27
N CYS A 152 16.27 11.97 -14.27
CA CYS A 152 15.31 12.78 -13.51
C CYS A 152 15.60 12.68 -12.01
N SER A 153 15.63 13.82 -11.30
CA SER A 153 15.81 13.89 -9.85
C SER A 153 14.57 14.47 -9.15
N GLY A 154 14.32 14.05 -7.91
CA GLY A 154 13.27 14.62 -7.07
C GLY A 154 11.82 14.19 -7.36
N LEU A 155 11.60 13.15 -8.17
CA LEU A 155 10.26 12.62 -8.42
C LEU A 155 9.81 11.65 -7.31
N PRO A 156 8.56 11.73 -6.82
CA PRO A 156 8.01 10.75 -5.89
C PRO A 156 7.73 9.41 -6.59
N PHE A 157 7.58 8.34 -5.83
CA PHE A 157 7.09 7.07 -6.37
C PHE A 157 5.60 7.14 -6.71
N CYS A 158 5.19 6.46 -7.79
CA CYS A 158 3.79 6.40 -8.20
C CYS A 158 2.97 5.58 -7.20
N PRO A 159 1.71 5.95 -6.91
CA PRO A 159 0.81 5.12 -6.12
C PRO A 159 0.65 3.74 -6.74
N ALA A 160 0.81 2.70 -5.94
CA ALA A 160 0.59 1.31 -6.33
C ALA A 160 -0.60 0.76 -5.55
N ASP A 161 -1.72 0.56 -6.24
CA ASP A 161 -2.93 -0.01 -5.66
C ASP A 161 -2.70 -1.47 -5.27
N GLY A 162 -3.22 -1.87 -4.11
CA GLY A 162 -3.11 -3.25 -3.66
C GLY A 162 -4.08 -4.17 -4.36
N ASN A 163 -3.70 -5.44 -4.47
CA ASN A 163 -4.57 -6.49 -4.95
C ASN A 163 -4.52 -7.73 -4.04
N TRP A 164 -5.61 -8.50 -4.05
CA TRP A 164 -5.79 -9.62 -3.16
C TRP A 164 -4.80 -10.74 -3.50
N GLY A 165 -4.14 -11.28 -2.47
CA GLY A 165 -3.47 -12.56 -2.54
C GLY A 165 -4.45 -13.72 -2.67
N THR A 166 -3.88 -14.92 -2.78
CA THR A 166 -4.68 -16.14 -2.82
C THR A 166 -5.41 -16.34 -1.49
N TRP A 167 -6.57 -17.00 -1.54
CA TRP A 167 -7.26 -17.44 -0.33
C TRP A 167 -6.38 -18.46 0.41
N ALA A 168 -6.22 -18.27 1.72
CA ALA A 168 -5.63 -19.25 2.62
C ALA A 168 -6.43 -20.55 2.60
N GLY A 169 -5.98 -21.64 3.22
CA GLY A 169 -6.79 -22.85 3.38
C GLY A 169 -8.09 -22.59 4.19
N HIS A 170 -9.08 -23.47 4.04
CA HIS A 170 -10.26 -23.44 4.89
C HIS A 170 -9.89 -23.80 6.33
N THR A 171 -10.50 -23.09 7.30
CA THR A 171 -10.45 -23.53 8.70
C THR A 171 -11.16 -24.87 8.87
N PRO A 172 -10.85 -25.64 9.93
CA PRO A 172 -11.69 -26.76 10.32
C PRO A 172 -13.16 -26.33 10.46
N CYS A 173 -14.07 -27.27 10.22
CA CYS A 173 -15.50 -27.06 10.47
C CYS A 173 -15.74 -26.66 11.92
N SER A 174 -16.67 -25.72 12.12
CA SER A 174 -17.09 -25.26 13.46
C SER A 174 -17.75 -26.34 14.33
N VAL A 175 -18.17 -27.44 13.72
CA VAL A 175 -18.83 -28.57 14.38
C VAL A 175 -18.12 -29.87 14.03
N THR A 176 -18.39 -30.93 14.79
CA THR A 176 -17.91 -32.30 14.54
C THR A 176 -18.99 -33.23 13.98
N CYS A 177 -20.21 -32.72 13.79
CA CYS A 177 -21.37 -33.46 13.27
C CYS A 177 -22.28 -32.52 12.49
N GLY A 178 -23.04 -33.04 11.54
CA GLY A 178 -24.05 -32.28 10.80
C GLY A 178 -23.49 -31.14 9.95
N VAL A 179 -24.20 -30.01 9.94
CA VAL A 179 -23.85 -28.85 9.12
C VAL A 179 -23.13 -27.81 9.98
N GLY A 180 -21.94 -27.43 9.54
CA GLY A 180 -21.11 -26.40 10.16
C GLY A 180 -20.71 -25.31 9.20
N GLN A 181 -19.85 -24.44 9.70
CA GLN A 181 -19.23 -23.37 8.93
C GLN A 181 -17.71 -23.54 8.92
N GLN A 182 -17.12 -23.23 7.78
CA GLN A 182 -15.69 -23.09 7.59
C GLN A 182 -15.41 -21.70 7.03
N THR A 183 -14.25 -21.15 7.35
CA THR A 183 -13.88 -19.79 6.97
C THR A 183 -12.58 -19.82 6.17
N GLN A 184 -12.50 -18.97 5.16
CA GLN A 184 -11.27 -18.67 4.43
C GLN A 184 -10.92 -17.18 4.59
N ARG A 185 -9.63 -16.87 4.67
CA ARG A 185 -9.10 -15.50 4.72
C ARG A 185 -8.10 -15.29 3.60
N ARG A 186 -8.05 -14.09 3.05
CA ARG A 186 -7.01 -13.62 2.11
C ARG A 186 -6.42 -12.32 2.63
N ILE A 187 -5.21 -11.99 2.22
CA ILE A 187 -4.55 -10.75 2.59
C ILE A 187 -4.26 -9.90 1.35
N CYS A 188 -4.19 -8.58 1.53
CA CYS A 188 -3.99 -7.62 0.45
C CYS A 188 -2.49 -7.41 0.19
N ASP A 189 -1.85 -8.38 -0.45
CA ASP A 189 -0.39 -8.45 -0.58
C ASP A 189 0.12 -8.76 -2.00
N SER A 190 -0.77 -8.93 -2.98
CA SER A 190 -0.41 -9.43 -4.32
C SER A 190 -0.85 -8.50 -5.46
N PRO A 191 -0.36 -7.24 -5.53
CA PRO A 191 0.70 -6.65 -4.70
C PRO A 191 0.17 -5.92 -3.46
N LYS A 192 1.06 -5.62 -2.52
CA LYS A 192 0.74 -4.79 -1.34
C LYS A 192 0.57 -3.32 -1.76
N PRO A 193 -0.45 -2.60 -1.26
CA PRO A 193 -0.58 -1.17 -1.50
C PRO A 193 0.68 -0.40 -1.06
N ALA A 194 1.19 0.48 -1.92
CA ALA A 194 2.36 1.31 -1.64
C ALA A 194 2.19 2.74 -2.16
N HIS A 195 2.98 3.67 -1.61
CA HIS A 195 3.05 5.08 -2.03
C HIS A 195 1.70 5.80 -2.15
N GLY A 196 0.78 5.52 -1.22
CA GLY A 196 -0.57 6.12 -1.21
C GLY A 196 -1.58 5.45 -2.15
N GLY A 197 -1.27 4.26 -2.68
CA GLY A 197 -2.21 3.42 -3.41
C GLY A 197 -3.37 2.92 -2.55
N LYS A 198 -4.47 2.56 -3.21
CA LYS A 198 -5.71 2.13 -2.57
C LYS A 198 -5.58 0.74 -1.97
N GLN A 199 -6.32 0.49 -0.89
CA GLN A 199 -6.47 -0.86 -0.34
C GLN A 199 -7.36 -1.73 -1.23
N CYS A 200 -7.25 -3.05 -1.07
CA CYS A 200 -8.02 -4.02 -1.83
C CYS A 200 -9.53 -3.85 -1.62
N ARG A 201 -10.29 -3.93 -2.71
CA ARG A 201 -11.76 -3.84 -2.69
C ARG A 201 -12.38 -5.22 -2.48
N GLY A 202 -13.34 -5.33 -1.56
CA GLY A 202 -14.08 -6.56 -1.27
C GLY A 202 -13.79 -7.12 0.12
N GLU A 203 -14.28 -8.33 0.40
CA GLU A 203 -14.16 -8.94 1.73
C GLU A 203 -12.83 -9.66 1.93
N GLU A 204 -12.20 -9.47 3.09
CA GLU A 204 -10.98 -10.17 3.51
C GLU A 204 -11.27 -11.63 3.93
N GLN A 205 -12.48 -11.89 4.40
CA GLN A 205 -12.91 -13.15 4.97
C GLN A 205 -14.19 -13.62 4.27
N GLN A 206 -14.24 -14.90 3.92
CA GLN A 206 -15.44 -15.53 3.36
C GLN A 206 -15.80 -16.77 4.19
N THR A 207 -17.10 -16.94 4.45
CA THR A 207 -17.64 -18.12 5.13
C THR A 207 -18.28 -19.07 4.13
N GLY A 208 -18.08 -20.36 4.34
CA GLY A 208 -18.64 -21.44 3.55
C GLY A 208 -19.28 -22.50 4.44
N ILE A 209 -20.23 -23.23 3.89
CA ILE A 209 -20.88 -24.35 4.58
C ILE A 209 -19.97 -25.57 4.48
N CYS A 210 -19.90 -26.36 5.54
CA CYS A 210 -19.32 -27.70 5.50
C CYS A 210 -20.27 -28.73 6.12
N ILE A 211 -20.25 -29.96 5.59
CA ILE A 211 -21.16 -31.03 5.99
C ILE A 211 -20.33 -32.20 6.49
N ILE A 212 -20.54 -32.59 7.74
CA ILE A 212 -19.94 -33.77 8.34
C ILE A 212 -21.01 -34.87 8.36
N PRO A 213 -20.75 -36.05 7.76
CA PRO A 213 -21.70 -37.15 7.64
C PRO A 213 -21.86 -37.93 8.95
N VAL A 214 -22.02 -37.21 10.06
CA VAL A 214 -22.27 -37.74 11.40
C VAL A 214 -23.49 -37.01 11.93
N ASN A 215 -24.51 -37.74 12.36
CA ASN A 215 -25.70 -37.15 12.96
C ASN A 215 -25.36 -36.52 14.31
N CYS A 216 -25.84 -35.30 14.56
CA CYS A 216 -25.66 -34.65 15.84
C CYS A 216 -26.58 -35.24 16.92
N PRO A 217 -26.14 -35.25 18.18
CA PRO A 217 -26.99 -35.63 19.30
C PRO A 217 -28.20 -34.70 19.38
N LEU A 218 -29.39 -35.30 19.44
CA LEU A 218 -30.63 -34.57 19.65
C LEU A 218 -31.07 -34.80 21.09
N ASN A 219 -30.90 -33.78 21.92
CA ASN A 219 -31.29 -33.81 23.32
C ASN A 219 -32.80 -33.90 23.46
N GLY A 220 -33.26 -34.58 24.50
CA GLY A 220 -34.69 -34.68 24.77
C GLY A 220 -35.31 -33.33 25.10
N MET A 221 -36.57 -33.14 24.70
CA MET A 221 -37.37 -31.99 25.09
C MET A 221 -38.50 -32.42 26.03
N TRP A 222 -38.76 -31.61 27.05
CA TRP A 222 -39.93 -31.80 27.90
C TRP A 222 -41.21 -31.49 27.14
N THR A 223 -42.22 -32.37 27.25
CA THR A 223 -43.58 -32.01 26.88
C THR A 223 -44.12 -30.91 27.82
N GLU A 224 -45.22 -30.26 27.42
CA GLU A 224 -45.99 -29.46 28.38
C GLU A 224 -46.41 -30.32 29.57
N TRP A 225 -46.54 -29.69 30.74
CA TRP A 225 -47.02 -30.37 31.92
C TRP A 225 -48.46 -30.85 31.71
N GLY A 226 -48.73 -32.11 32.07
CA GLY A 226 -50.08 -32.63 32.14
C GLY A 226 -50.96 -31.86 33.13
N LYS A 227 -52.28 -32.05 33.02
CA LYS A 227 -53.24 -31.48 33.98
C LYS A 227 -52.94 -31.98 35.39
N TRP A 228 -53.17 -31.12 36.37
CA TRP A 228 -53.09 -31.52 37.78
C TRP A 228 -54.08 -32.64 38.08
N SER A 229 -53.64 -33.63 38.87
CA SER A 229 -54.52 -34.65 39.44
C SER A 229 -55.56 -34.03 40.37
N GLU A 230 -56.62 -34.78 40.67
CA GLU A 230 -57.58 -34.43 41.72
C GLU A 230 -56.88 -34.14 43.06
N CYS A 231 -57.45 -33.20 43.82
CA CYS A 231 -56.92 -32.80 45.11
C CYS A 231 -57.23 -33.88 46.16
N LYS A 232 -56.20 -34.58 46.65
CA LYS A 232 -56.38 -35.67 47.62
C LYS A 232 -56.19 -35.17 49.04
N PRO A 233 -57.05 -35.59 49.99
CA PRO A 233 -56.89 -35.22 51.39
C PRO A 233 -55.67 -35.91 52.02
N PRO A 234 -54.98 -35.28 52.99
CA PRO A 234 -53.87 -35.90 53.72
C PRO A 234 -54.30 -37.02 54.68
N SER A 235 -55.61 -37.14 54.96
CA SER A 235 -56.22 -38.11 55.88
C SER A 235 -57.59 -38.55 55.35
N THR A 236 -58.31 -39.44 56.03
CA THR A 236 -59.69 -39.85 55.65
C THR A 236 -60.74 -38.75 55.77
N ARG A 237 -60.38 -37.56 56.28
CA ARG A 237 -61.33 -36.44 56.43
C ARG A 237 -61.53 -35.71 55.12
N ASN A 238 -62.79 -35.42 54.79
CA ASN A 238 -63.15 -34.59 53.65
C ASN A 238 -62.56 -33.17 53.78
N ILE A 239 -61.89 -32.69 52.72
CA ILE A 239 -61.27 -31.36 52.60
C ILE A 239 -62.06 -30.40 51.70
N ARG A 240 -63.11 -30.88 51.01
CA ARG A 240 -63.93 -30.08 50.10
C ARG A 240 -64.62 -28.92 50.82
N CYS A 241 -64.53 -27.73 50.23
CA CYS A 241 -65.04 -26.46 50.79
C CYS A 241 -64.48 -26.13 52.19
N ARG A 242 -63.31 -26.67 52.54
CA ARG A 242 -62.65 -26.39 53.82
C ARG A 242 -61.31 -25.72 53.57
N ASN A 243 -60.91 -24.88 54.52
CA ASN A 243 -59.58 -24.28 54.55
C ASN A 243 -58.55 -25.32 55.06
N ARG A 244 -58.33 -26.38 54.28
CA ARG A 244 -57.37 -27.45 54.56
C ARG A 244 -56.64 -27.85 53.30
N GLU A 245 -55.31 -27.88 53.39
CA GLU A 245 -54.45 -28.23 52.26
C GLU A 245 -54.50 -29.74 52.00
N GLY A 246 -54.79 -30.09 50.74
CA GLY A 246 -54.57 -31.40 50.15
C GLY A 246 -53.30 -31.45 49.31
N LYS A 247 -53.06 -32.60 48.69
CA LYS A 247 -51.94 -32.81 47.76
C LYS A 247 -52.44 -33.22 46.39
N ARG A 248 -51.77 -32.72 45.35
CA ARG A 248 -51.96 -33.10 43.95
C ARG A 248 -50.61 -33.29 43.26
N LYS A 249 -50.63 -33.98 42.12
CA LYS A 249 -49.43 -34.18 41.28
C LYS A 249 -49.75 -33.96 39.81
N ARG A 250 -48.73 -33.65 39.02
CA ARG A 250 -48.79 -33.62 37.55
C ARG A 250 -47.51 -34.20 36.96
N GLU A 251 -47.60 -34.68 35.74
CA GLU A 251 -46.54 -35.45 35.07
C GLU A 251 -46.25 -34.84 33.69
N ARG A 252 -45.03 -34.99 33.21
CA ARG A 252 -44.58 -34.63 31.87
C ARG A 252 -43.60 -35.67 31.37
N ASP A 253 -43.48 -35.79 30.05
CA ASP A 253 -42.61 -36.76 29.40
C ASP A 253 -41.42 -36.06 28.75
N CYS A 254 -40.29 -36.78 28.67
CA CYS A 254 -39.14 -36.35 27.89
C CYS A 254 -39.18 -37.07 26.55
N VAL A 255 -39.38 -36.31 25.47
CA VAL A 255 -39.56 -36.85 24.11
C VAL A 255 -38.46 -36.38 23.17
N ASP A 256 -38.46 -36.90 21.94
CA ASP A 256 -37.59 -36.49 20.82
C ASP A 256 -36.07 -36.70 20.98
N ARG A 257 -35.63 -37.43 22.01
CA ARG A 257 -34.23 -37.86 22.18
C ARG A 257 -33.80 -38.79 21.02
N LYS A 258 -32.74 -38.42 20.30
CA LYS A 258 -32.14 -39.24 19.22
C LYS A 258 -30.62 -39.11 19.18
N TYR A 259 -29.95 -40.05 18.50
CA TYR A 259 -28.49 -40.03 18.26
C TYR A 259 -27.65 -39.83 19.53
N ASN A 260 -28.00 -40.55 20.60
CA ASN A 260 -27.31 -40.49 21.90
C ASN A 260 -27.31 -39.09 22.56
N GLY A 261 -28.29 -38.23 22.25
CA GLY A 261 -28.48 -36.97 22.97
C GLY A 261 -28.82 -37.18 24.45
N ASP A 262 -28.71 -36.11 25.22
CA ASP A 262 -28.90 -36.14 26.66
C ASP A 262 -30.38 -36.31 27.03
N PHE A 263 -30.63 -36.90 28.19
CA PHE A 263 -31.97 -36.95 28.77
C PHE A 263 -32.35 -35.58 29.32
N CYS A 264 -33.65 -35.27 29.37
CA CYS A 264 -34.10 -33.99 29.87
C CYS A 264 -33.73 -33.82 31.36
N ASP A 265 -33.10 -32.69 31.69
CA ASP A 265 -32.76 -32.38 33.07
C ASP A 265 -34.00 -31.91 33.86
N GLY A 266 -34.20 -32.50 35.04
CA GLY A 266 -35.26 -32.19 35.98
C GLY A 266 -36.25 -33.33 36.23
N ALA A 267 -37.25 -33.07 37.06
CA ALA A 267 -38.23 -34.08 37.46
C ALA A 267 -39.32 -34.30 36.40
N PHE A 268 -39.74 -35.55 36.24
CA PHE A 268 -40.89 -35.96 35.41
C PHE A 268 -42.24 -35.79 36.16
N VAL A 269 -42.21 -35.76 37.50
CA VAL A 269 -43.38 -35.52 38.35
C VAL A 269 -43.18 -34.25 39.17
N GLN A 270 -44.19 -33.40 39.21
CA GLN A 270 -44.27 -32.28 40.13
C GLN A 270 -45.39 -32.49 41.14
N HIS A 271 -45.08 -32.25 42.41
CA HIS A 271 -46.05 -32.24 43.50
C HIS A 271 -46.45 -30.80 43.83
N GLY A 272 -47.72 -30.61 44.23
CA GLY A 272 -48.23 -29.33 44.66
C GLY A 272 -49.28 -29.49 45.76
N ASN A 273 -49.42 -28.46 46.59
CA ASN A 273 -50.52 -28.36 47.53
C ASN A 273 -51.79 -27.91 46.79
N CYS A 274 -52.96 -28.18 47.38
CA CYS A 274 -54.22 -27.73 46.82
C CYS A 274 -55.33 -27.54 47.83
N TYR A 275 -56.31 -26.70 47.47
CA TYR A 275 -57.57 -26.58 48.19
C TYR A 275 -58.71 -27.03 47.28
N ASP A 276 -59.54 -27.96 47.76
CA ASP A 276 -60.71 -28.42 47.01
C ASP A 276 -61.88 -27.46 47.22
N ILE A 277 -62.20 -26.69 46.18
CA ILE A 277 -63.27 -25.69 46.16
C ILE A 277 -64.38 -26.03 45.15
N GLU A 278 -64.43 -27.29 44.69
CA GLU A 278 -65.40 -27.72 43.69
C GLU A 278 -66.84 -27.54 44.18
N GLY A 279 -67.61 -26.69 43.49
CA GLY A 279 -69.02 -26.40 43.81
C GLY A 279 -69.26 -25.65 45.11
N CYS A 280 -68.22 -25.09 45.73
CA CYS A 280 -68.35 -24.38 47.01
C CYS A 280 -68.93 -22.98 46.83
N GLU A 281 -69.82 -22.56 47.72
CA GLU A 281 -70.34 -21.20 47.70
C GLU A 281 -69.32 -20.24 48.33
N MET A 282 -68.79 -19.32 47.53
CA MET A 282 -67.77 -18.38 47.95
C MET A 282 -68.23 -16.94 47.69
N LYS A 283 -67.80 -16.01 48.53
CA LYS A 283 -68.00 -14.58 48.28
C LYS A 283 -67.13 -14.17 47.10
N GLY A 284 -67.66 -13.32 46.22
CA GLY A 284 -66.91 -12.75 45.11
C GLY A 284 -66.12 -11.52 45.52
N VAL A 285 -64.96 -11.33 44.90
CA VAL A 285 -64.18 -10.09 44.91
C VAL A 285 -63.76 -9.77 43.48
N LEU A 286 -63.58 -8.49 43.15
CA LEU A 286 -63.04 -8.12 41.83
C LEU A 286 -61.57 -8.51 41.76
N SER A 287 -61.17 -9.15 40.66
CA SER A 287 -59.78 -9.47 40.36
C SER A 287 -58.95 -8.19 40.15
N GLU A 288 -57.63 -8.32 40.02
CA GLU A 288 -56.85 -7.27 39.39
C GLU A 288 -57.19 -7.19 37.89
N TRP A 289 -56.82 -6.08 37.24
CA TRP A 289 -56.91 -5.99 35.78
C TRP A 289 -56.05 -7.08 35.15
N SER A 290 -56.62 -7.83 34.19
CA SER A 290 -55.81 -8.72 33.37
C SER A 290 -54.72 -7.93 32.65
N GLU A 291 -53.62 -8.61 32.33
CA GLU A 291 -52.67 -8.10 31.33
C GLU A 291 -53.41 -7.79 30.03
N TRP A 292 -52.87 -6.82 29.28
CA TRP A 292 -53.43 -6.46 27.99
C TRP A 292 -53.26 -7.62 27.00
N SER A 293 -54.34 -8.02 26.34
CA SER A 293 -54.28 -9.04 25.31
C SER A 293 -53.34 -8.63 24.17
N TYR A 294 -52.86 -9.61 23.42
CA TYR A 294 -52.33 -9.34 22.08
C TYR A 294 -53.39 -8.64 21.22
N CYS A 295 -52.91 -7.87 20.25
CA CYS A 295 -53.73 -7.12 19.31
C CYS A 295 -54.61 -8.08 18.50
N LYS A 296 -55.93 -7.96 18.62
CA LYS A 296 -56.88 -8.74 17.83
C LYS A 296 -57.86 -7.84 17.08
N PRO A 297 -58.05 -8.03 15.76
CA PRO A 297 -57.26 -8.89 14.84
C PRO A 297 -55.76 -8.49 14.79
N ASP A 298 -54.86 -9.40 14.42
CA ASP A 298 -53.41 -9.14 14.41
C ASP A 298 -52.98 -8.09 13.36
N CYS A 299 -53.89 -7.73 12.45
CA CYS A 299 -53.72 -6.74 11.39
C CYS A 299 -54.92 -5.79 11.31
N GLY A 300 -54.75 -4.63 10.66
CA GLY A 300 -55.83 -3.72 10.28
C GLY A 300 -56.20 -2.65 11.31
N PRO A 301 -56.97 -1.63 10.90
CA PRO A 301 -57.24 -0.43 11.71
C PRO A 301 -58.19 -0.68 12.90
N ASN A 302 -58.92 -1.81 12.92
CA ASN A 302 -59.84 -2.17 13.99
C ASN A 302 -59.17 -3.04 15.09
N SER A 303 -57.86 -3.26 14.97
CA SER A 303 -57.07 -4.04 15.92
C SER A 303 -56.97 -3.34 17.28
N ALA A 304 -57.35 -4.07 18.33
CA ALA A 304 -57.33 -3.55 19.69
C ALA A 304 -56.80 -4.58 20.68
N GLN A 305 -56.22 -4.06 21.76
CA GLN A 305 -55.96 -4.85 22.95
C GLN A 305 -57.14 -4.72 23.90
N ILE A 306 -57.46 -5.81 24.57
CA ILE A 306 -58.55 -5.90 25.53
C ILE A 306 -57.96 -6.36 26.87
N ARG A 307 -58.41 -5.75 27.95
CA ARG A 307 -58.19 -6.26 29.31
C ARG A 307 -59.49 -6.28 30.07
N GLU A 308 -59.59 -7.16 31.05
CA GLU A 308 -60.82 -7.39 31.80
C GLU A 308 -60.55 -7.53 33.30
N ILE A 309 -61.54 -7.12 34.08
CA ILE A 309 -61.63 -7.38 35.52
C ILE A 309 -62.82 -8.30 35.75
N LYS A 310 -62.61 -9.42 36.42
CA LYS A 310 -63.62 -10.45 36.65
C LYS A 310 -63.99 -10.53 38.11
N CYS A 311 -65.21 -10.93 38.40
CA CYS A 311 -65.56 -11.39 39.74
C CYS A 311 -64.96 -12.79 39.94
N VAL A 312 -64.04 -12.90 40.90
CA VAL A 312 -63.35 -14.14 41.27
C VAL A 312 -63.68 -14.51 42.71
N ALA A 313 -63.47 -15.76 43.08
CA ALA A 313 -63.69 -16.20 44.45
C ALA A 313 -62.73 -15.49 45.42
N ASP A 314 -63.27 -14.97 46.52
CA ASP A 314 -62.49 -14.41 47.62
C ASP A 314 -61.78 -15.54 48.39
N ILE A 315 -60.46 -15.60 48.20
CA ILE A 315 -59.58 -16.59 48.83
C ILE A 315 -58.83 -16.02 50.04
N SER A 316 -59.15 -14.81 50.51
CA SER A 316 -58.48 -14.16 51.64
C SER A 316 -58.48 -14.98 52.94
N SER A 317 -59.46 -15.87 53.09
CA SER A 317 -59.56 -16.78 54.23
C SER A 317 -58.59 -17.95 54.20
N TYR A 318 -57.97 -18.27 53.05
CA TYR A 318 -57.06 -19.41 52.89
C TYR A 318 -55.61 -19.03 53.23
N SER A 319 -54.78 -20.03 53.59
CA SER A 319 -53.38 -19.77 54.00
C SER A 319 -52.52 -19.20 52.86
N SER A 320 -52.91 -19.47 51.61
CA SER A 320 -52.21 -19.05 50.41
C SER A 320 -53.15 -18.30 49.47
N GLN A 321 -52.62 -17.23 48.88
CA GLN A 321 -53.30 -16.37 47.91
C GLN A 321 -52.97 -16.78 46.46
N ASP A 322 -52.24 -17.86 46.26
CA ASP A 322 -51.93 -18.38 44.92
C ASP A 322 -53.15 -19.09 44.33
N HIS A 323 -53.86 -18.42 43.43
CA HIS A 323 -55.04 -18.97 42.74
C HIS A 323 -54.77 -20.29 42.02
N THR A 324 -53.51 -20.62 41.68
CA THR A 324 -53.19 -21.84 40.94
C THR A 324 -53.35 -23.11 41.78
N ILE A 325 -53.29 -23.02 43.12
CA ILE A 325 -53.38 -24.16 44.03
C ILE A 325 -54.82 -24.64 44.24
N PHE A 326 -55.80 -23.80 43.92
CA PHE A 326 -57.21 -24.15 44.09
C PHE A 326 -57.64 -25.14 43.00
N ALA A 327 -58.33 -26.20 43.41
CA ALA A 327 -58.81 -27.26 42.55
C ALA A 327 -60.34 -27.21 42.53
N GLY A 328 -60.88 -27.16 41.31
CA GLY A 328 -62.32 -27.16 41.05
C GLY A 328 -62.91 -25.78 40.81
N ASN A 329 -64.20 -25.76 40.48
CA ASN A 329 -64.94 -24.56 40.11
C ASN A 329 -65.91 -24.13 41.24
N PRO A 330 -65.64 -23.02 41.96
CA PRO A 330 -66.53 -22.52 43.00
C PRO A 330 -67.76 -21.82 42.42
N ARG A 331 -68.83 -21.76 43.20
CA ARG A 331 -70.01 -20.91 42.96
C ARG A 331 -69.80 -19.55 43.62
N VAL A 332 -69.34 -18.60 42.83
CA VAL A 332 -69.01 -17.25 43.32
C VAL A 332 -70.25 -16.37 43.34
N LYS A 333 -70.56 -15.77 44.50
CA LYS A 333 -71.64 -14.78 44.66
C LYS A 333 -71.08 -13.37 44.48
N CYS A 334 -71.43 -12.72 43.38
CA CYS A 334 -70.90 -11.41 42.94
C CYS A 334 -71.88 -10.26 43.20
N ASP A 335 -72.59 -10.30 44.34
CA ASP A 335 -73.67 -9.35 44.62
C ASP A 335 -73.14 -7.90 44.63
N GLY A 336 -73.59 -7.11 43.65
CA GLY A 336 -73.16 -5.70 43.49
C GLY A 336 -71.75 -5.51 42.89
N LEU A 337 -71.10 -6.55 42.37
CA LEU A 337 -69.79 -6.46 41.71
C LEU A 337 -69.94 -6.57 40.20
N GLU A 338 -69.63 -5.48 39.49
CA GLU A 338 -69.68 -5.44 38.03
C GLU A 338 -68.32 -5.77 37.40
N ALA A 339 -68.29 -6.81 36.57
CA ALA A 339 -67.14 -7.08 35.71
C ALA A 339 -67.00 -5.97 34.66
N GLN A 340 -65.77 -5.53 34.41
CA GLN A 340 -65.49 -4.45 33.45
C GLN A 340 -64.49 -4.91 32.40
N THR A 341 -64.63 -4.36 31.20
CA THR A 341 -63.73 -4.61 30.09
C THR A 341 -63.25 -3.28 29.54
N GLN A 342 -61.95 -3.16 29.32
CA GLN A 342 -61.33 -2.00 28.70
C GLN A 342 -60.71 -2.38 27.36
N ARG A 343 -60.88 -1.51 26.38
CA ARG A 343 -60.35 -1.65 25.03
C ARG A 343 -59.44 -0.48 24.71
N ARG A 344 -58.26 -0.75 24.14
CA ARG A 344 -57.37 0.28 23.61
C ARG A 344 -56.91 -0.05 22.20
N PRO A 345 -56.81 0.95 21.30
CA PRO A 345 -56.31 0.73 19.95
C PRO A 345 -54.84 0.33 19.96
N CYS A 346 -54.48 -0.60 19.08
CA CYS A 346 -53.10 -1.00 18.90
C CYS A 346 -52.32 0.03 18.06
N LYS A 347 -51.04 0.22 18.38
CA LYS A 347 -50.12 1.08 17.60
C LYS A 347 -49.28 0.21 16.66
N ASN A 348 -48.97 0.74 15.47
CA ASN A 348 -48.10 0.10 14.47
C ASN A 348 -48.58 -1.28 13.99
N VAL A 349 -49.89 -1.47 13.88
CA VAL A 349 -50.47 -2.72 13.37
C VAL A 349 -50.34 -2.75 11.85
N PRO A 350 -49.82 -3.85 11.25
CA PRO A 350 -49.72 -3.98 9.81
C PRO A 350 -51.10 -3.94 9.14
N VAL A 351 -51.17 -3.45 7.90
CA VAL A 351 -52.39 -3.49 7.10
C VAL A 351 -52.74 -4.97 6.85
N CYS A 352 -54.00 -5.35 7.07
CA CYS A 352 -54.45 -6.68 6.68
C CYS A 352 -54.30 -6.82 5.17
N MET A 353 -53.43 -7.73 4.73
CA MET A 353 -53.48 -8.18 3.37
C MET A 353 -54.71 -9.08 3.24
N ASP A 354 -55.62 -8.73 2.32
CA ASP A 354 -56.66 -9.66 1.90
C ASP A 354 -55.98 -10.96 1.50
N LYS A 355 -56.56 -12.09 1.92
CA LYS A 355 -56.06 -13.44 1.63
C LYS A 355 -55.44 -13.47 0.24
N VAL A 356 -54.11 -13.50 0.18
CA VAL A 356 -53.43 -13.84 -1.06
C VAL A 356 -53.81 -15.29 -1.31
N VAL A 357 -54.75 -15.50 -2.23
CA VAL A 357 -54.87 -16.78 -2.91
C VAL A 357 -53.55 -16.91 -3.66
N MET A 358 -52.59 -17.60 -3.07
CA MET A 358 -51.48 -18.13 -3.84
C MET A 358 -52.09 -19.14 -4.81
N LEU A 359 -52.23 -18.74 -6.07
CA LEU A 359 -52.32 -19.71 -7.14
C LEU A 359 -51.04 -20.55 -7.06
N CYS A 360 -51.18 -21.88 -6.97
CA CYS A 360 -50.08 -22.85 -6.94
C CYS A 360 -49.14 -22.79 -8.17
N SER A 361 -49.29 -21.81 -9.07
CA SER A 361 -48.49 -21.63 -10.28
C SER A 361 -47.27 -20.72 -10.12
N GLU A 362 -47.07 -20.04 -8.98
CA GLU A 362 -45.91 -19.14 -8.78
C GLU A 362 -44.91 -19.57 -7.68
N LEU A 363 -45.02 -20.80 -7.16
CA LEU A 363 -44.02 -21.40 -6.25
C LEU A 363 -42.80 -21.99 -6.97
N THR A 364 -42.42 -21.42 -8.11
CA THR A 364 -41.09 -21.63 -8.71
C THR A 364 -40.37 -20.30 -8.68
N TYR A 365 -39.40 -20.17 -7.78
CA TYR A 365 -38.39 -19.11 -7.63
C TYR A 365 -38.33 -18.41 -6.26
N ILE A 366 -38.28 -19.19 -5.17
CA ILE A 366 -37.46 -18.77 -4.02
C ILE A 366 -36.72 -20.01 -3.49
N HIS A 367 -35.57 -20.27 -4.11
CA HIS A 367 -34.51 -21.07 -3.52
C HIS A 367 -33.25 -20.20 -3.55
N PHE A 368 -32.57 -20.17 -2.41
CA PHE A 368 -31.28 -19.52 -2.11
C PHE A 368 -31.30 -18.01 -1.83
N TYR A 369 -31.25 -17.67 -0.53
CA TYR A 369 -30.05 -17.12 0.08
C TYR A 369 -29.88 -17.68 1.49
#